data_AF-A0A1Q9X346-F1
#
_entry.id   AF-A0A1Q9X346-F1
#
_cell.length_a   1.000
_cell.length_b   1.000
_cell.length_c   1.000
_cell.angle_alpha   90.00
_cell.angle_beta   90.00
_cell.angle_gamma   90.00
#
_symmetry.space_group_name_H-M   'P 1'
#
loop_
_entity.id
_entity.type
_entity.pdbx_description
1 polymer ?
#
loop_
_entity_poly.entity_id
_entity_poly.type
_entity_poly.pdbx_seq_one_letter_code
_entity_poly.pdbx_strand_id
1 'polypeptide(L)'
;MRPVGGRKRTAMVIHFRCYDDYYNLQILSEAYYQKYFSKGDQGVLGAYPAAGGDTTSFNLLDSHQQIITLDDLSSDQATVHLKARNAAIIKKEIWRDPAYSTCFTDKSGDIATFKLDILERKVSSPAGSTPYS
;
A
#
# COMPACT_ATOMS: atom_id res chain seq x y z
N MET A 1 -20.21 29.36 -10.17
CA MET A 1 -19.41 28.34 -9.48
C MET A 1 -18.14 28.11 -10.28
N ARG A 2 -16.96 28.33 -9.69
CA ARG A 2 -15.68 28.02 -10.35
C ARG A 2 -15.49 26.50 -10.34
N PRO A 3 -14.97 25.87 -11.42
CA PRO A 3 -14.60 24.47 -11.36
C PRO A 3 -13.47 24.33 -10.36
N VAL A 4 -13.67 23.53 -9.31
CA VAL A 4 -12.59 23.09 -8.43
C VAL A 4 -11.70 22.21 -9.30
N GLY A 5 -10.53 22.72 -9.68
CA GLY A 5 -9.58 21.99 -10.50
C GLY A 5 -9.34 20.62 -9.89
N GLY A 6 -9.58 19.56 -10.67
CA GLY A 6 -9.32 18.19 -10.23
C GLY A 6 -7.86 18.11 -9.79
N ARG A 7 -7.62 17.85 -8.50
CA ARG A 7 -6.29 17.58 -7.98
C ARG A 7 -5.73 16.44 -8.82
N LYS A 8 -4.70 16.68 -9.63
CA LYS A 8 -3.95 15.60 -10.27
C LYS A 8 -3.57 14.64 -9.15
N ARG A 9 -4.18 13.46 -9.12
CA ARG A 9 -3.79 12.40 -8.18
C ARG A 9 -2.43 11.94 -8.66
N THR A 10 -1.36 12.45 -8.05
CA THR A 10 -0.03 11.89 -8.25
C THR A 10 -0.11 10.42 -7.82
N ALA A 11 0.26 9.51 -8.73
CA ALA A 11 0.34 8.10 -8.42
C ALA A 11 1.33 7.91 -7.27
N MET A 12 0.97 7.12 -6.27
CA MET A 12 1.87 6.83 -5.16
C MET A 12 2.83 5.73 -5.58
N VAL A 13 4.12 6.02 -5.61
CA VAL A 13 5.14 5.01 -5.93
C VAL A 13 5.58 4.31 -4.65
N ILE A 14 5.50 2.98 -4.66
CA ILE A 14 5.76 2.12 -3.52
C ILE A 14 6.86 1.12 -3.88
N HIS A 15 7.87 1.04 -3.03
CA HIS A 15 8.83 -0.05 -3.06
C HIS A 15 8.37 -1.20 -2.16
N PHE A 16 8.13 -2.34 -2.79
CA PHE A 16 7.75 -3.59 -2.13
C PHE A 16 9.02 -4.30 -1.65
N ARG A 17 9.43 -4.05 -0.40
CA ARG A 17 10.62 -4.70 0.19
C ARG A 17 10.28 -6.13 0.58
N CYS A 18 10.74 -7.09 -0.21
CA CYS A 18 10.43 -8.51 -0.05
C CYS A 18 11.23 -9.15 1.10
N TYR A 19 10.54 -9.97 1.89
CA TYR A 19 11.07 -10.84 2.92
C TYR A 19 10.40 -12.20 2.76
N ASP A 20 10.94 -13.04 1.87
CA ASP A 20 10.35 -14.32 1.46
C ASP A 20 8.94 -14.19 0.83
N ASP A 21 7.88 -14.35 1.62
CA ASP A 21 6.48 -14.38 1.18
C ASP A 21 5.69 -13.09 1.53
N TYR A 22 6.35 -12.10 2.12
CA TYR A 22 5.71 -10.84 2.55
C TYR A 22 6.56 -9.61 2.23
N TYR A 23 5.94 -8.44 2.38
CA TYR A 23 6.51 -7.16 2.02
C TYR A 23 6.33 -6.12 3.12
N ASN A 24 7.34 -5.28 3.33
CA ASN A 24 7.09 -3.92 3.83
C ASN A 24 6.95 -2.97 2.65
N LEU A 25 5.94 -2.10 2.71
CA LEU A 25 5.57 -1.20 1.61
C LEU A 25 6.11 0.20 1.88
N GLN A 26 7.28 0.51 1.34
CA GLN A 26 7.94 1.80 1.52
C GLN A 26 7.46 2.80 0.47
N ILE A 27 7.11 4.02 0.87
CA ILE A 27 6.62 5.07 -0.01
C ILE A 27 7.80 5.88 -0.55
N LEU A 28 7.87 6.02 -1.87
CA LEU A 28 8.91 6.75 -2.58
C LEU A 28 8.45 8.12 -3.11
N SER A 29 7.13 8.36 -3.21
CA SER A 29 6.60 9.66 -3.61
C SER A 29 6.80 10.74 -2.54
N GLU A 30 7.11 11.97 -2.96
CA GLU A 30 7.62 13.08 -2.12
C GLU A 30 6.81 13.34 -0.83
N ALA A 31 5.47 13.40 -0.90
CA ALA A 31 4.63 13.75 0.24
C ALA A 31 4.80 12.81 1.47
N TYR A 32 5.25 11.58 1.24
CA TYR A 32 5.44 10.57 2.28
C TYR A 32 6.76 9.82 2.11
N TYR A 33 7.76 10.44 1.49
CA TYR A 33 9.03 9.80 1.16
C TYR A 33 9.64 9.10 2.40
N GLN A 34 10.10 7.86 2.19
CA GLN A 34 10.69 6.95 3.19
C GLN A 34 9.75 6.46 4.31
N LYS A 35 8.50 6.94 4.38
CA LYS A 35 7.49 6.34 5.26
C LYS A 35 7.02 5.01 4.70
N TYR A 36 6.38 4.22 5.54
CA TYR A 36 5.81 2.93 5.20
C TYR A 36 4.31 2.97 5.31
N PHE A 37 3.62 2.27 4.43
CA PHE A 37 2.24 1.88 4.72
C PHE A 37 2.25 0.95 5.92
N SER A 38 1.67 1.41 7.03
CA SER A 38 1.58 0.65 8.27
C SER A 38 0.30 0.98 9.01
N LYS A 39 -0.16 0.07 9.88
CA LYS A 39 -1.24 0.34 10.81
C LYS A 39 -0.74 1.26 11.92
N GLY A 40 -1.48 2.33 12.20
CA GLY A 40 -1.32 3.12 13.42
C GLY A 40 -2.08 2.50 14.59
N ASP A 41 -2.08 3.18 15.74
CA ASP A 41 -2.68 2.70 17.00
C ASP A 41 -4.18 2.37 16.88
N GLN A 42 -4.89 3.06 16.00
CA GLN A 42 -6.31 2.83 15.75
C GLN A 42 -6.57 1.61 14.84
N GLY A 43 -5.53 0.98 14.31
CA GLY A 43 -5.60 -0.12 13.34
C GLY A 43 -5.87 0.32 11.90
N VAL A 44 -5.82 1.62 11.64
CA VAL A 44 -5.99 2.20 10.30
C VAL A 44 -4.63 2.31 9.61
N LEU A 45 -4.58 1.99 8.32
CA LEU A 45 -3.41 2.19 7.49
C LEU A 45 -3.15 3.67 7.22
N GLY A 46 -1.89 4.05 7.40
CA GLY A 46 -1.37 5.37 7.08
C GLY A 46 0.09 5.30 6.69
N ALA A 47 0.69 6.47 6.47
CA ALA A 47 2.11 6.62 6.20
C ALA A 47 2.85 6.92 7.52
N TYR A 48 3.61 5.95 8.02
CA TYR A 48 4.33 6.03 9.29
C TYR A 48 5.84 5.84 9.10
N PRO A 49 6.70 6.37 9.99
CA PRO A 49 8.11 6.00 10.02
C PRO A 49 8.31 4.49 10.16
N ALA A 50 9.48 3.99 9.77
CA ALA A 50 9.85 2.61 10.06
C ALA A 50 9.88 2.38 11.58
N ALA A 51 9.31 1.26 12.03
CA ALA A 51 9.20 0.89 13.44
C ALA A 51 9.88 -0.46 13.73
N GLY A 52 10.90 -0.83 12.95
CA GLY A 52 11.53 -2.14 13.05
C GLY A 52 10.51 -3.26 12.84
N GLY A 53 10.49 -4.23 13.77
CA GLY A 53 9.56 -5.37 13.73
C GLY A 53 8.07 -5.00 13.83
N ASP A 54 7.75 -3.79 14.29
CA ASP A 54 6.37 -3.30 14.39
C ASP A 54 5.87 -2.64 13.09
N THR A 55 6.75 -2.47 12.09
CA THR A 55 6.34 -2.04 10.75
C THR A 55 5.41 -3.09 10.16
N THR A 56 4.20 -2.69 9.75
CA THR A 56 3.25 -3.67 9.23
C THR A 56 3.80 -4.34 7.97
N SER A 57 3.82 -5.67 8.02
CA SER A 57 4.14 -6.52 6.88
C SER A 57 2.88 -7.00 6.18
N PHE A 58 2.93 -7.13 4.86
CA PHE A 58 1.80 -7.54 4.05
C PHE A 58 2.14 -8.73 3.17
N ASN A 59 1.25 -9.72 3.12
CA ASN A 59 1.20 -10.66 2.01
C ASN A 59 0.36 -10.04 0.87
N LEU A 60 0.74 -10.31 -0.38
CA LEU A 60 -0.11 -10.06 -1.53
C LEU A 60 -1.02 -11.25 -1.74
N LEU A 61 -2.29 -10.99 -2.05
CA LEU A 61 -3.23 -12.03 -2.44
C LEU A 61 -3.75 -11.80 -3.86
N ASP A 62 -3.94 -12.91 -4.59
CA ASP A 62 -4.65 -12.90 -5.87
C ASP A 62 -6.18 -12.84 -5.70
N SER A 63 -6.94 -12.92 -6.80
CA SER A 63 -8.41 -12.95 -6.78
C SER A 63 -9.02 -14.17 -6.10
N HIS A 64 -8.25 -15.25 -5.94
CA HIS A 64 -8.62 -16.47 -5.24
C HIS A 64 -8.14 -16.46 -3.78
N GLN A 65 -7.67 -15.31 -3.30
CA GLN A 65 -7.14 -15.09 -1.95
C GLN A 65 -5.93 -15.98 -1.62
N GLN A 66 -5.20 -16.46 -2.64
CA GLN A 66 -3.95 -17.19 -2.46
C GLN A 66 -2.81 -16.21 -2.27
N ILE A 67 -1.89 -16.52 -1.36
CA ILE A 67 -0.68 -15.73 -1.16
C ILE A 67 0.19 -15.87 -2.42
N ILE A 68 0.56 -14.73 -2.98
CA ILE A 68 1.46 -14.62 -4.12
C ILE A 68 2.58 -13.63 -3.82
N THR A 69 3.63 -13.69 -4.62
CA THR A 69 4.70 -12.71 -4.68
C THR A 69 4.59 -11.89 -5.97
N LEU A 70 5.36 -10.80 -6.08
CA LEU A 70 5.43 -10.09 -7.35
C LEU A 70 5.96 -11.00 -8.46
N ASP A 71 6.87 -11.94 -8.17
CA ASP A 71 7.46 -12.86 -9.15
C ASP A 71 6.45 -13.85 -9.76
N ASP A 72 5.32 -14.10 -9.07
CA ASP A 72 4.24 -14.95 -9.60
C ASP A 72 3.36 -14.23 -10.65
N LEU A 73 3.50 -12.91 -10.78
CA LEU A 73 2.74 -12.09 -11.73
C LEU A 73 3.41 -12.07 -13.10
N SER A 74 2.72 -12.61 -14.11
CA SER A 74 3.20 -12.64 -15.52
C SER A 74 3.06 -11.32 -16.27
N SER A 75 2.40 -10.32 -15.67
CA SER A 75 2.14 -9.00 -16.24
C SER A 75 2.62 -7.92 -15.27
N ASP A 76 3.02 -6.77 -15.82
CA ASP A 76 3.35 -5.57 -15.03
C ASP A 76 2.09 -4.77 -14.65
N GLN A 77 0.92 -5.26 -15.03
CA GLN A 77 -0.38 -4.79 -14.57
C GLN A 77 -1.01 -5.89 -13.72
N ALA A 78 -1.25 -5.61 -12.45
CA ALA A 78 -1.80 -6.59 -11.53
C ALA A 78 -2.90 -6.01 -10.64
N THR A 79 -3.84 -6.87 -10.27
CA THR A 79 -4.87 -6.55 -9.27
C THR A 79 -4.65 -7.48 -8.09
N VAL A 80 -4.44 -6.92 -6.91
CA VAL A 80 -4.13 -7.67 -5.69
C VAL A 80 -4.95 -7.20 -4.52
N HIS A 81 -5.03 -8.05 -3.50
CA HIS A 81 -5.44 -7.66 -2.15
C HIS A 81 -4.22 -7.65 -1.23
N LEU A 82 -4.29 -6.84 -0.17
CA LEU A 82 -3.27 -6.82 0.86
C LEU A 82 -3.81 -7.55 2.09
N LYS A 83 -3.02 -8.46 2.66
CA LYS A 83 -3.29 -9.05 3.97
C LYS A 83 -2.19 -8.63 4.93
N ALA A 84 -2.55 -8.01 6.06
CA ALA A 84 -1.58 -7.80 7.12
C ALA A 84 -1.10 -9.17 7.61
N ARG A 85 0.21 -9.42 7.60
CA ARG A 85 0.80 -10.77 7.74
C ARG A 85 0.25 -11.53 8.95
N ASN A 86 0.16 -10.85 10.09
CA ASN A 86 -0.33 -11.41 11.36
C ASN A 86 -1.79 -11.04 11.67
N ALA A 87 -2.58 -10.67 10.66
CA ALA A 87 -3.97 -10.28 10.81
C ALA A 87 -4.79 -10.58 9.54
N ALA A 88 -5.88 -9.83 9.32
CA ALA A 88 -6.82 -10.06 8.24
C ALA A 88 -6.47 -9.28 6.95
N ILE A 89 -7.27 -9.52 5.91
CA ILE A 89 -7.23 -8.79 4.65
C ILE A 89 -7.62 -7.34 4.91
N ILE A 90 -6.89 -6.42 4.28
CA ILE A 90 -7.17 -4.99 4.29
C ILE A 90 -8.48 -4.73 3.57
N LYS A 91 -9.33 -3.99 4.26
CA LYS A 91 -10.66 -3.58 3.85
C LYS A 91 -10.73 -2.06 3.77
N LYS A 92 -11.71 -1.57 3.02
CA LYS A 92 -12.07 -0.17 2.95
C LYS A 92 -13.34 0.05 3.76
N GLU A 93 -13.27 0.97 4.71
CA GLU A 93 -14.37 1.28 5.63
C GLU A 93 -14.77 2.76 5.50
N ILE A 94 -16.04 3.07 5.75
CA ILE A 94 -16.51 4.45 5.92
C ILE A 94 -15.96 4.99 7.24
N TRP A 95 -15.17 6.05 7.16
CA TRP A 95 -14.54 6.64 8.32
C TRP A 95 -15.35 7.85 8.79
N ARG A 96 -15.57 7.97 10.12
CA ARG A 96 -16.43 9.00 10.71
C ARG A 96 -15.67 10.32 10.98
N ASP A 97 -14.59 10.58 10.27
CA ASP A 97 -13.86 11.85 10.36
C ASP A 97 -14.37 12.81 9.27
N PRO A 98 -14.75 14.06 9.61
CA PRO A 98 -15.18 15.05 8.63
C PRO A 98 -14.15 15.33 7.51
N ALA A 99 -12.86 15.11 7.76
CA ALA A 99 -11.79 15.30 6.79
C ALA A 99 -11.61 14.11 5.83
N TYR A 100 -12.09 12.92 6.20
CA TYR A 100 -11.88 11.68 5.44
C TYR A 100 -13.14 10.82 5.44
N SER A 101 -13.74 10.62 4.26
CA SER A 101 -14.95 9.79 4.15
C SER A 101 -14.69 8.28 4.25
N THR A 102 -13.45 7.83 4.03
CA THR A 102 -13.09 6.41 4.08
C THR A 102 -11.66 6.19 4.57
N CYS A 103 -11.41 5.04 5.18
CA CYS A 103 -10.08 4.59 5.58
C CYS A 103 -9.82 3.14 5.14
N PHE A 104 -8.59 2.67 5.34
CA PHE A 104 -8.21 1.27 5.13
C PHE A 104 -7.83 0.63 6.46
N THR A 105 -8.36 -0.55 6.75
CA THR A 105 -8.23 -1.26 8.04
C THR A 105 -8.35 -2.76 7.82
N ASP A 106 -7.85 -3.59 8.72
CA ASP A 106 -8.09 -5.04 8.71
C ASP A 106 -9.33 -5.46 9.54
N LYS A 107 -10.01 -4.50 10.16
CA LYS A 107 -11.12 -4.77 11.10
C LYS A 107 -12.48 -4.96 10.41
N SER A 108 -12.90 -4.01 9.59
CA SER A 108 -14.28 -3.90 9.06
C SER A 108 -14.32 -3.29 7.66
N GLY A 109 -15.48 -3.37 7.00
CA GLY A 109 -15.69 -2.88 5.64
C GLY A 109 -15.52 -3.96 4.56
N ASP A 110 -15.46 -3.51 3.32
CA ASP A 110 -15.34 -4.37 2.14
C ASP A 110 -13.88 -4.63 1.81
N ILE A 111 -13.54 -5.81 1.29
CA ILE A 111 -12.16 -6.12 0.88
C ILE A 111 -11.64 -5.06 -0.10
N ALA A 112 -10.49 -4.48 0.21
CA ALA A 112 -9.87 -3.48 -0.64
C ALA A 112 -9.11 -4.16 -1.79
N THR A 113 -9.28 -3.61 -2.99
CA THR A 113 -8.58 -4.04 -4.20
C THR A 113 -7.59 -2.97 -4.62
N PHE A 114 -6.34 -3.37 -4.85
CA PHE A 114 -5.27 -2.48 -5.27
C PHE A 114 -4.84 -2.85 -6.68
N LYS A 115 -4.76 -1.85 -7.56
CA LYS A 115 -4.21 -1.99 -8.90
C LYS A 115 -2.75 -1.54 -8.87
N LEU A 116 -1.88 -2.40 -9.34
CA LEU A 116 -0.44 -2.17 -9.39
C LEU A 116 -0.02 -1.96 -10.85
N ASP A 117 0.69 -0.86 -11.06
CA ASP A 117 1.52 -0.64 -12.23
C ASP A 117 2.97 -0.93 -11.80
N ILE A 118 3.47 -2.12 -12.12
CA ILE A 118 4.80 -2.56 -11.72
C ILE A 118 5.83 -1.88 -12.63
N LEU A 119 6.57 -0.95 -12.05
CA LEU A 119 7.58 -0.18 -12.78
C LEU A 119 8.85 -1.01 -13.00
N GLU A 120 9.31 -1.69 -11.95
CA GLU A 120 10.57 -2.42 -11.91
C GLU A 120 10.45 -3.63 -10.97
N ARG A 121 11.27 -4.66 -11.21
CA ARG A 121 11.34 -5.90 -10.42
C ARG A 121 12.78 -6.18 -10.02
N LYS A 122 12.97 -6.82 -8.86
CA LYS A 122 14.30 -7.26 -8.36
C LYS A 122 15.32 -6.11 -8.28
N VAL A 123 14.84 -4.93 -7.85
CA VAL A 123 15.65 -3.74 -7.63
C VAL A 123 16.00 -3.58 -6.15
N SER A 124 17.10 -2.88 -5.87
CA SER A 124 17.43 -2.43 -4.52
C SER A 124 16.55 -1.25 -4.10
N SER A 125 16.47 -0.98 -2.79
CA SER A 125 15.77 0.21 -2.29
C SER A 125 16.35 1.50 -2.90
N PRO A 126 15.54 2.34 -3.57
CA PRO A 126 16.02 3.58 -4.15
C PRO A 126 16.55 4.55 -3.09
N ALA A 127 17.67 5.20 -3.39
CA ALA A 127 18.31 6.17 -2.49
C ALA A 127 17.65 7.57 -2.52
N GLY A 128 16.69 7.80 -3.43
CA GLY A 128 16.02 9.09 -3.64
C GLY A 128 14.58 8.91 -4.13
N SER A 129 13.77 9.98 -4.10
CA SER A 129 12.41 10.01 -4.66
C SER A 129 12.38 10.24 -6.18
N THR A 130 13.50 10.67 -6.76
CA THR A 130 13.70 10.79 -8.21
C THR A 130 14.09 9.43 -8.80
N PRO A 131 13.49 8.97 -9.92
CA PRO A 131 12.70 9.73 -10.90
C PRO A 131 11.17 9.74 -10.66
N TYR A 132 10.67 9.26 -9.52
CA TYR A 132 9.24 9.00 -9.28
C TYR A 132 8.45 10.22 -8.77
N SER A 133 8.85 11.42 -9.18
CA SER A 133 8.30 12.72 -8.72
C SER A 133 7.21 13.25 -9.65
#